data_AF-A0AB74V9Z4-F1
#
_entry.id   AF-A0AB74V9Z4-F1
#
_cell.length_a   1.000
_cell.length_b   1.000
_cell.length_c   1.000
_cell.angle_alpha   90.00
_cell.angle_beta   90.00
_cell.angle_gamma   90.00
#
_symmetry.space_group_name_H-M   'P 1'
#
loop_
_entity.id
_entity.type
_entity.pdbx_description
1 polymer ?
#
loop_
_entity_poly.entity_id
_entity_poly.type
_entity_poly.pdbx_seq_one_letter_code
_entity_poly.pdbx_strand_id
1 'polypeptide(L)'
;MWEIFKEPNKRSKYVKKIVQMLNDSETLYYLNMATDKRNRYDREAMTDLFFFKTKILIVMITLIALLNKLGLPDIIKGYHNGGEFPIKSAFLVGLSFVIIIIHILKLDDYCINNLIYNNEMNKKKKKTNEFINTIKKDPKNISYAFLRSTVKEAFSKVIESLERMNFEMCQKYMSTEFYDGLQSQCKRYSFENIGRIIEELEFIEAEPVGLIHHHDSYKDIVWFVIKYNAKDYVVDETDGEILFGNNKVKEFEQYWKFQKAEENTWLLSDVVAKGERDIKKCFNIIEEF
;
A
#
# COMPACT_ATOMS: atom_id res chain seq x y z
N MET A 1 -20.23 18.50 48.94
CA MET A 1 -20.80 17.59 47.91
C MET A 1 -20.10 17.87 46.58
N TRP A 2 -18.79 17.60 46.57
CA TRP A 2 -17.88 17.74 45.44
C TRP A 2 -17.46 16.31 45.08
N GLU A 3 -17.99 15.68 44.02
CA GLU A 3 -17.40 14.43 43.46
C GLU A 3 -18.05 13.86 42.17
N ILE A 4 -18.41 14.65 41.14
CA ILE A 4 -18.97 14.03 39.90
C ILE A 4 -18.29 14.49 38.58
N PHE A 5 -17.23 15.30 38.60
CA PHE A 5 -16.51 15.68 37.36
C PHE A 5 -15.00 15.44 37.41
N LYS A 6 -14.60 14.24 37.86
CA LYS A 6 -13.19 13.81 37.93
C LYS A 6 -12.84 12.67 36.97
N GLU A 7 -13.44 12.62 35.78
CA GLU A 7 -12.89 11.82 34.69
C GLU A 7 -12.68 12.66 33.43
N PRO A 8 -11.43 12.77 32.92
CA PRO A 8 -11.21 13.33 31.60
C PRO A 8 -11.82 12.36 30.59
N ASN A 9 -12.95 12.75 29.99
CA ASN A 9 -13.60 12.01 28.92
C ASN A 9 -12.56 11.58 27.88
N LYS A 10 -12.40 10.28 27.65
CA LYS A 10 -11.44 9.69 26.68
C LYS A 10 -11.45 10.45 25.34
N ARG A 11 -12.61 10.90 24.84
CA ARG A 11 -12.75 11.71 23.63
C ARG A 11 -11.92 13.01 23.63
N SER A 12 -11.78 13.68 24.78
CA SER A 12 -11.03 14.94 24.92
C SER A 12 -9.53 14.74 24.75
N LYS A 13 -8.98 13.58 25.17
CA LYS A 13 -7.57 13.24 24.99
C LYS A 13 -7.24 13.02 23.51
N TYR A 14 -8.09 12.29 22.78
CA TYR A 14 -7.91 12.05 21.34
C TYR A 14 -8.03 13.33 20.51
N VAL A 15 -8.99 14.20 20.82
CA VAL A 15 -9.15 15.47 20.10
C VAL A 15 -7.96 16.40 20.34
N LYS A 16 -7.46 16.51 21.57
CA LYS A 16 -6.24 17.29 21.85
C LYS A 16 -4.99 16.71 21.18
N LYS A 17 -4.82 15.37 21.18
CA LYS A 17 -3.70 14.69 20.50
C LYS A 17 -3.75 14.93 18.99
N ILE A 18 -4.93 14.86 18.37
CA ILE A 18 -5.13 15.16 16.94
C ILE A 18 -4.86 16.63 16.61
N VAL A 19 -5.34 17.57 17.43
CA VAL A 19 -5.11 19.01 17.20
C VAL A 19 -3.63 19.37 17.36
N GLN A 20 -2.93 18.74 18.30
CA GLN A 20 -1.49 18.92 18.49
C GLN A 20 -0.69 18.30 17.34
N MET A 21 -1.10 17.12 16.84
CA MET A 21 -0.52 16.49 15.64
C MET A 21 -0.77 17.26 14.34
N LEU A 22 -1.84 18.05 14.24
CA LEU A 22 -2.16 18.85 13.05
C LEU A 22 -1.34 20.15 12.94
N ASN A 23 -0.72 20.61 14.03
CA ASN A 23 0.00 21.89 14.08
C ASN A 23 1.50 21.78 13.82
N ASP A 24 2.09 20.57 13.83
CA ASP A 24 3.52 20.37 13.57
C ASP A 24 3.73 20.00 12.09
N SER A 25 4.41 20.86 11.35
CA SER A 25 4.58 20.77 9.88
C SER A 25 5.39 19.56 9.38
N GLU A 26 6.08 18.84 10.25
CA GLU A 26 6.71 17.54 9.92
C GLU A 26 5.73 16.37 10.02
N THR A 27 4.64 16.55 10.76
CA THR A 27 3.54 15.60 10.77
C THR A 27 2.81 15.59 9.43
N LEU A 28 3.07 16.52 8.49
CA LEU A 28 2.54 16.48 7.11
C LEU A 28 3.03 15.27 6.30
N TYR A 29 4.15 14.64 6.64
CA TYR A 29 4.55 13.37 6.02
C TYR A 29 3.65 12.22 6.51
N TYR A 30 3.30 12.23 7.80
CA TYR A 30 2.35 11.28 8.40
C TYR A 30 0.88 11.66 8.23
N LEU A 31 0.57 12.93 7.99
CA LEU A 31 -0.69 13.41 7.48
C LEU A 31 -0.77 13.01 6.01
N ASN A 32 0.30 12.99 5.23
CA ASN A 32 0.26 12.35 3.91
C ASN A 32 0.08 10.83 3.99
N MET A 33 0.19 10.20 5.17
CA MET A 33 -0.35 8.85 5.43
C MET A 33 -1.75 8.85 6.11
N ALA A 34 -2.10 9.86 6.92
CA ALA A 34 -3.27 9.90 7.80
C ALA A 34 -4.39 10.88 7.36
N THR A 35 -4.06 12.01 6.75
CA THR A 35 -4.94 12.76 5.81
C THR A 35 -5.02 12.12 4.43
N ASP A 36 -4.15 11.16 4.14
CA ASP A 36 -4.40 10.16 3.08
C ASP A 36 -5.26 8.99 3.54
N LYS A 37 -6.19 9.28 4.46
CA LYS A 37 -7.51 8.63 4.53
C LYS A 37 -8.30 8.73 3.19
N ARG A 38 -7.67 9.13 2.08
CA ARG A 38 -8.20 9.19 0.71
C ARG A 38 -7.45 8.32 -0.32
N ASN A 39 -6.44 7.55 0.05
CA ASN A 39 -5.89 6.47 -0.78
C ASN A 39 -6.19 5.12 -0.10
N ARG A 40 -7.40 4.58 -0.23
CA ARG A 40 -7.91 3.86 -1.41
C ARG A 40 -7.13 2.60 -1.87
N TYR A 41 -6.22 1.99 -1.10
CA TYR A 41 -5.66 0.70 -1.60
C TYR A 41 -5.66 -0.48 -0.61
N ASP A 42 -5.17 -0.35 0.62
CA ASP A 42 -5.09 -1.55 1.49
C ASP A 42 -6.35 -1.83 2.32
N ARG A 43 -7.15 -0.80 2.62
CA ARG A 43 -8.54 -1.04 3.04
C ARG A 43 -9.40 -1.44 1.84
N GLU A 44 -9.21 -0.85 0.66
CA GLU A 44 -10.02 -1.18 -0.52
C GLU A 44 -9.87 -2.67 -0.90
N ALA A 45 -8.68 -3.25 -1.00
CA ALA A 45 -8.56 -4.64 -1.45
C ALA A 45 -9.25 -5.68 -0.54
N MET A 46 -9.19 -5.56 0.80
CA MET A 46 -9.79 -6.52 1.72
C MET A 46 -11.15 -6.11 2.29
N THR A 47 -11.34 -4.83 2.64
CA THR A 47 -12.67 -4.35 3.02
C THR A 47 -13.57 -4.23 1.81
N ASP A 48 -13.10 -3.88 0.60
CA ASP A 48 -13.97 -3.98 -0.56
C ASP A 48 -14.24 -5.42 -0.91
N LEU A 49 -13.32 -6.39 -0.90
CA LEU A 49 -13.71 -7.79 -1.20
C LEU A 49 -14.74 -8.35 -0.21
N PHE A 50 -14.60 -8.03 1.09
CA PHE A 50 -15.58 -8.42 2.11
C PHE A 50 -16.90 -7.66 1.94
N PHE A 51 -16.89 -6.33 1.95
CA PHE A 51 -18.09 -5.51 1.71
C PHE A 51 -18.67 -5.74 0.31
N PHE A 52 -17.92 -6.23 -0.66
CA PHE A 52 -18.35 -6.64 -2.00
C PHE A 52 -19.13 -7.93 -1.92
N LYS A 53 -18.60 -8.96 -1.25
CA LYS A 53 -19.37 -10.20 -0.98
C LYS A 53 -20.61 -9.90 -0.15
N THR A 54 -20.50 -9.04 0.85
CA THR A 54 -21.64 -8.66 1.72
C THR A 54 -22.64 -7.77 0.98
N LYS A 55 -22.21 -6.81 0.13
CA LYS A 55 -23.11 -5.95 -0.67
C LYS A 55 -23.77 -6.73 -1.79
N ILE A 56 -23.07 -7.64 -2.48
CA ILE A 56 -23.68 -8.56 -3.45
C ILE A 56 -24.74 -9.42 -2.76
N LEU A 57 -24.42 -9.97 -1.58
CA LEU A 57 -25.37 -10.77 -0.82
C LEU A 57 -26.58 -9.93 -0.38
N ILE A 58 -26.39 -8.71 0.12
CA ILE A 58 -27.48 -7.80 0.51
C ILE A 58 -28.31 -7.39 -0.70
N VAL A 59 -27.69 -7.07 -1.84
CA VAL A 59 -28.37 -6.72 -3.09
C VAL A 59 -29.17 -7.92 -3.62
N MET A 60 -28.61 -9.13 -3.59
CA MET A 60 -29.34 -10.34 -3.95
C MET A 60 -30.53 -10.59 -3.02
N ILE A 61 -30.35 -10.46 -1.70
CA ILE A 61 -31.41 -10.65 -0.71
C ILE A 61 -32.51 -9.59 -0.88
N THR A 62 -32.13 -8.32 -1.04
CA THR A 62 -33.11 -7.23 -1.27
C THR A 62 -33.79 -7.35 -2.61
N LEU A 63 -33.10 -7.81 -3.66
CA LEU A 63 -33.70 -8.06 -4.97
C LEU A 63 -34.71 -9.21 -4.91
N ILE A 64 -34.34 -10.33 -4.29
CA ILE A 64 -35.25 -11.48 -4.08
C ILE A 64 -36.46 -11.04 -3.24
N ALA A 65 -36.26 -10.29 -2.17
CA ALA A 65 -37.33 -9.78 -1.33
C ALA A 65 -38.25 -8.79 -2.07
N LEU A 66 -37.69 -7.91 -2.88
CA LEU A 66 -38.43 -6.95 -3.69
C LEU A 66 -39.26 -7.67 -4.77
N LEU A 67 -38.65 -8.60 -5.49
CA LEU A 67 -39.32 -9.42 -6.51
C LEU A 67 -40.46 -10.25 -5.90
N ASN A 68 -40.26 -10.82 -4.71
CA ASN A 68 -41.32 -11.51 -3.97
C ASN A 68 -42.45 -10.56 -3.54
N LYS A 69 -42.13 -9.36 -3.01
CA LYS A 69 -43.13 -8.36 -2.59
C LYS A 69 -43.93 -7.79 -3.77
N LEU A 70 -43.33 -7.77 -4.96
CA LEU A 70 -43.96 -7.36 -6.21
C LEU A 70 -44.79 -8.49 -6.86
N GLY A 71 -44.89 -9.66 -6.21
CA GLY A 71 -45.71 -10.77 -6.68
C GLY A 71 -45.13 -11.51 -7.89
N LEU A 72 -43.81 -11.40 -8.13
CA LEU A 72 -43.16 -12.07 -9.27
C LEU A 72 -43.47 -13.58 -9.34
N PRO A 73 -43.52 -14.36 -8.24
CA PRO A 73 -43.90 -15.77 -8.30
C PRO A 73 -45.31 -16.00 -8.86
N ASP A 74 -46.28 -15.15 -8.48
CA ASP A 74 -47.66 -15.23 -8.95
C ASP A 74 -47.80 -14.76 -10.41
N ILE A 75 -47.01 -13.75 -10.82
CA ILE A 75 -46.93 -13.27 -12.20
C ILE A 75 -46.33 -14.35 -13.12
N ILE A 76 -45.25 -15.03 -12.68
CA ILE A 76 -44.64 -16.16 -13.41
C ILE A 76 -45.64 -17.32 -13.53
N LYS A 77 -46.37 -17.64 -12.46
CA LYS A 77 -47.41 -18.68 -12.45
C LYS A 77 -48.58 -18.32 -13.37
N GLY A 78 -49.01 -17.06 -13.39
CA GLY A 78 -50.03 -16.53 -14.29
C GLY A 78 -49.62 -16.61 -15.76
N TYR A 79 -48.37 -16.25 -16.07
CA TYR A 79 -47.81 -16.37 -17.42
C TYR A 79 -47.71 -17.83 -17.89
N HIS A 80 -47.21 -18.74 -17.03
CA HIS A 80 -47.18 -20.18 -17.33
C HIS A 80 -48.57 -20.78 -17.60
N ASN A 81 -49.62 -20.18 -17.02
CA ASN A 81 -51.02 -20.58 -17.22
C ASN A 81 -51.69 -19.84 -18.40
N GLY A 82 -50.91 -19.16 -19.26
CA GLY A 82 -51.40 -18.50 -20.49
C GLY A 82 -51.80 -17.03 -20.35
N GLY A 83 -51.51 -16.39 -19.21
CA GLY A 83 -51.76 -14.96 -19.00
C GLY A 83 -50.69 -14.04 -19.61
N GLU A 84 -51.05 -12.79 -19.91
CA GLU A 84 -50.11 -11.80 -20.44
C GLU A 84 -49.17 -11.23 -19.35
N PHE A 85 -47.91 -10.99 -19.71
CA PHE A 85 -46.92 -10.47 -18.77
C PHE A 85 -47.08 -8.95 -18.57
N PRO A 86 -47.27 -8.44 -17.34
CA PRO A 86 -47.53 -7.02 -17.12
C PRO A 86 -46.31 -6.13 -17.44
N ILE A 87 -46.56 -4.99 -18.09
CA ILE A 87 -45.50 -4.02 -18.48
C ILE A 87 -44.73 -3.49 -17.27
N LYS A 88 -45.40 -3.27 -16.13
CA LYS A 88 -44.75 -2.79 -14.89
C LYS A 88 -43.74 -3.79 -14.33
N SER A 89 -43.99 -5.09 -14.46
CA SER A 89 -43.04 -6.14 -14.04
C SER A 89 -41.84 -6.23 -14.98
N ALA A 90 -42.02 -6.04 -16.29
CA ALA A 90 -40.91 -6.01 -17.24
C ALA A 90 -39.94 -4.84 -16.96
N PHE A 91 -40.47 -3.67 -16.60
CA PHE A 91 -39.67 -2.50 -16.23
C PHE A 91 -38.79 -2.75 -14.99
N LEU A 92 -39.35 -3.37 -13.95
CA LEU A 92 -38.63 -3.65 -12.69
C LEU A 92 -37.54 -4.70 -12.86
N VAL A 93 -37.80 -5.74 -13.67
CA VAL A 93 -36.78 -6.71 -14.06
C VAL A 93 -35.66 -6.01 -14.85
N GLY A 94 -36.00 -5.16 -15.82
CA GLY A 94 -35.02 -4.36 -16.58
C GLY A 94 -34.13 -3.47 -15.69
N LEU A 95 -34.72 -2.75 -14.72
CA LEU A 95 -33.97 -1.91 -13.78
C LEU A 95 -32.97 -2.74 -12.93
N SER A 96 -33.37 -3.94 -12.51
CA SER A 96 -32.50 -4.83 -11.74
C SER A 96 -31.29 -5.30 -12.55
N PHE A 97 -31.49 -5.62 -13.84
CA PHE A 97 -30.39 -5.98 -14.74
C PHE A 97 -29.43 -4.80 -14.95
N VAL A 98 -29.92 -3.57 -15.08
CA VAL A 98 -29.05 -2.38 -15.22
C VAL A 98 -28.17 -2.18 -13.98
N ILE A 99 -28.71 -2.34 -12.77
CA ILE A 99 -27.92 -2.22 -11.52
C ILE A 99 -26.85 -3.32 -11.43
N ILE A 100 -27.18 -4.55 -11.83
CA ILE A 100 -26.23 -5.67 -11.89
C ILE A 100 -25.13 -5.38 -12.91
N ILE A 101 -25.49 -4.88 -14.10
CA ILE A 101 -24.52 -4.51 -15.16
C ILE A 101 -23.58 -3.40 -14.67
N ILE A 102 -24.08 -2.35 -14.02
CA ILE A 102 -23.23 -1.28 -13.46
C ILE A 102 -22.24 -1.83 -12.42
N HIS A 103 -22.62 -2.83 -11.62
CA HIS A 103 -21.73 -3.45 -10.64
C HIS A 103 -20.69 -4.37 -11.29
N ILE A 104 -21.06 -5.12 -12.33
CA ILE A 104 -20.13 -5.93 -13.13
C ILE A 104 -19.10 -5.03 -13.83
N LEU A 105 -19.53 -3.90 -14.40
CA LEU A 105 -18.62 -2.95 -15.05
C LEU A 105 -17.63 -2.30 -14.07
N LYS A 106 -17.99 -2.10 -12.79
CA LYS A 106 -17.04 -1.61 -11.76
C LYS A 106 -16.04 -2.66 -11.28
N LEU A 107 -16.40 -3.94 -11.36
CA LEU A 107 -15.48 -5.09 -11.14
C LEU A 107 -14.37 -5.13 -12.19
N ASP A 108 -14.73 -4.79 -13.44
CA ASP A 108 -13.79 -4.71 -14.54
C ASP A 108 -12.72 -3.64 -14.25
N ASP A 109 -13.08 -2.46 -13.76
CA ASP A 109 -12.12 -1.38 -13.51
C ASP A 109 -10.99 -1.77 -12.56
N TYR A 110 -11.25 -2.43 -11.42
CA TYR A 110 -10.20 -2.82 -10.47
C TYR A 110 -9.29 -3.91 -11.06
N CYS A 111 -9.88 -4.97 -11.62
CA CYS A 111 -9.13 -6.08 -12.20
C CYS A 111 -8.30 -5.61 -13.41
N ILE A 112 -8.88 -4.78 -14.27
CA ILE A 112 -8.21 -4.19 -15.43
C ILE A 112 -7.09 -3.25 -14.97
N ASN A 113 -7.32 -2.40 -13.98
CA ASN A 113 -6.29 -1.51 -13.45
C ASN A 113 -5.11 -2.28 -12.85
N ASN A 114 -5.36 -3.36 -12.11
CA ASN A 114 -4.30 -4.20 -11.55
C ASN A 114 -3.54 -4.98 -12.64
N LEU A 115 -4.23 -5.46 -13.68
CA LEU A 115 -3.59 -6.08 -14.84
C LEU A 115 -2.70 -5.09 -15.60
N ILE A 116 -3.20 -3.87 -15.85
CA ILE A 116 -2.43 -2.80 -16.49
C ILE A 116 -1.20 -2.46 -15.62
N TYR A 117 -1.40 -2.28 -14.32
CA TYR A 117 -0.33 -2.02 -13.36
C TYR A 117 0.77 -3.10 -13.43
N ASN A 118 0.39 -4.37 -13.32
CA ASN A 118 1.33 -5.49 -13.33
C ASN A 118 2.07 -5.58 -14.67
N ASN A 119 1.38 -5.34 -15.78
CA ASN A 119 2.00 -5.34 -17.10
C ASN A 119 3.03 -4.21 -17.26
N GLU A 120 2.68 -2.99 -16.86
CA GLU A 120 3.61 -1.85 -16.91
C GLU A 120 4.82 -2.05 -15.98
N MET A 121 4.58 -2.60 -14.78
CA MET A 121 5.65 -2.95 -13.84
C MET A 121 6.58 -4.00 -14.43
N ASN A 122 6.05 -5.07 -15.03
CA ASN A 122 6.87 -6.12 -15.64
C ASN A 122 7.69 -5.61 -16.82
N LYS A 123 7.13 -4.69 -17.63
CA LYS A 123 7.88 -4.02 -18.71
C LYS A 123 9.04 -3.19 -18.14
N LYS A 124 8.80 -2.42 -17.07
CA LYS A 124 9.83 -1.62 -16.39
C LYS A 124 10.94 -2.49 -15.79
N LYS A 125 10.56 -3.58 -15.10
CA LYS A 125 11.50 -4.60 -14.59
C LYS A 125 12.41 -5.14 -15.70
N LYS A 126 11.80 -5.56 -16.81
CA LYS A 126 12.53 -6.14 -17.95
C LYS A 126 13.51 -5.14 -18.56
N LYS A 127 13.04 -3.94 -18.92
CA LYS A 127 13.87 -2.90 -19.54
C LYS A 127 15.03 -2.47 -18.63
N THR A 128 14.77 -2.31 -17.33
CA THR A 128 15.79 -1.88 -16.37
C THR A 128 16.86 -2.95 -16.21
N ASN A 129 16.46 -4.22 -16.08
CA ASN A 129 17.40 -5.33 -16.04
C ASN A 129 18.24 -5.44 -17.34
N GLU A 130 17.63 -5.29 -18.51
CA GLU A 130 18.34 -5.29 -19.80
C GLU A 130 19.38 -4.18 -19.89
N PHE A 131 19.04 -2.97 -19.43
CA PHE A 131 19.95 -1.84 -19.41
C PHE A 131 21.10 -2.06 -18.43
N ILE A 132 20.81 -2.45 -17.18
CA ILE A 132 21.85 -2.79 -16.17
C ILE A 132 22.79 -3.87 -16.72
N ASN A 133 22.25 -4.90 -17.37
CA ASN A 133 23.04 -5.97 -17.97
C ASN A 133 23.94 -5.51 -19.14
N THR A 134 23.56 -4.42 -19.79
CA THR A 134 24.35 -3.80 -20.86
C THR A 134 25.51 -3.00 -20.25
N ILE A 135 25.23 -2.11 -19.32
CA ILE A 135 26.24 -1.20 -18.74
C ILE A 135 27.24 -1.91 -17.83
N LYS A 136 26.83 -3.00 -17.14
CA LYS A 136 27.74 -3.77 -16.25
C LYS A 136 28.90 -4.46 -16.98
N LYS A 137 28.87 -4.50 -18.32
CA LYS A 137 29.98 -5.02 -19.13
C LYS A 137 31.19 -4.08 -19.10
N ASP A 138 30.97 -2.80 -18.81
CA ASP A 138 32.04 -1.85 -18.55
C ASP A 138 32.59 -2.06 -17.12
N PRO A 139 33.91 -2.25 -16.95
CA PRO A 139 34.54 -2.33 -15.63
C PRO A 139 34.19 -1.18 -14.68
N LYS A 140 33.99 0.05 -15.20
CA LYS A 140 33.59 1.22 -14.40
C LYS A 140 32.22 1.05 -13.72
N ASN A 141 31.40 0.16 -14.25
CA ASN A 141 30.03 -0.11 -13.82
C ASN A 141 29.88 -1.43 -13.05
N ILE A 142 30.98 -2.02 -12.59
CA ILE A 142 30.96 -3.30 -11.86
C ILE A 142 30.12 -3.25 -10.57
N SER A 143 29.93 -2.06 -9.98
CA SER A 143 29.08 -1.84 -8.80
C SER A 143 27.64 -2.34 -8.96
N TYR A 144 27.11 -2.40 -10.19
CA TYR A 144 25.77 -2.96 -10.44
C TYR A 144 25.69 -4.48 -10.24
N ALA A 145 26.82 -5.19 -10.27
CA ALA A 145 26.88 -6.63 -10.06
C ALA A 145 26.49 -7.04 -8.62
N PHE A 146 26.78 -6.18 -7.65
CA PHE A 146 26.55 -6.43 -6.22
C PHE A 146 25.22 -5.87 -5.72
N LEU A 147 24.52 -5.08 -6.54
CA LEU A 147 23.38 -4.29 -6.09
C LEU A 147 22.25 -5.13 -5.50
N ARG A 148 21.98 -6.32 -6.06
CA ARG A 148 20.94 -7.22 -5.53
C ARG A 148 21.27 -7.77 -4.14
N SER A 149 22.54 -8.08 -3.86
CA SER A 149 22.94 -8.51 -2.51
C SER A 149 22.90 -7.33 -1.54
N THR A 150 23.35 -6.14 -1.96
CA THR A 150 23.25 -4.91 -1.17
C THR A 150 21.80 -4.61 -0.77
N VAL A 151 20.85 -4.74 -1.71
CA VAL A 151 19.41 -4.53 -1.43
C VAL A 151 18.89 -5.53 -0.39
N LYS A 152 19.25 -6.81 -0.50
CA LYS A 152 18.82 -7.84 0.46
C LYS A 152 19.41 -7.61 1.86
N GLU A 153 20.69 -7.23 1.94
CA GLU A 153 21.33 -6.90 3.21
C GLU A 153 20.72 -5.66 3.86
N ALA A 154 20.55 -4.59 3.08
CA ALA A 154 19.90 -3.37 3.53
C ALA A 154 18.47 -3.64 4.00
N PHE A 155 17.69 -4.45 3.25
CA PHE A 155 16.35 -4.85 3.66
C PHE A 155 16.35 -5.55 5.01
N SER A 156 17.16 -6.59 5.16
CA SER A 156 17.26 -7.32 6.43
C SER A 156 17.62 -6.41 7.60
N LYS A 157 18.58 -5.50 7.40
CA LYS A 157 19.05 -4.60 8.47
C LYS A 157 18.07 -3.50 8.81
N VAL A 158 17.37 -2.95 7.82
CA VAL A 158 16.32 -1.94 8.05
C VAL A 158 15.11 -2.57 8.76
N ILE A 159 14.69 -3.77 8.37
CA ILE A 159 13.58 -4.47 9.04
C ILE A 159 13.95 -4.81 10.49
N GLU A 160 15.15 -5.33 10.74
CA GLU A 160 15.65 -5.60 12.10
C GLU A 160 15.72 -4.31 12.94
N SER A 161 16.09 -3.19 12.32
CA SER A 161 16.16 -1.87 12.99
C SER A 161 14.78 -1.33 13.33
N LEU A 162 13.80 -1.54 12.45
CA LEU A 162 12.40 -1.17 12.64
C LEU A 162 11.74 -1.92 13.79
N GLU A 163 11.96 -3.24 13.86
CA GLU A 163 11.46 -4.09 14.94
C GLU A 163 12.05 -3.69 16.29
N ARG A 164 13.35 -3.37 16.33
CA ARG A 164 14.06 -2.97 17.56
C ARG A 164 13.94 -1.50 17.91
N MET A 165 13.35 -0.69 17.03
CA MET A 165 13.38 0.78 17.09
C MET A 165 14.80 1.35 17.29
N ASN A 166 15.81 0.69 16.70
CA ASN A 166 17.22 1.09 16.79
C ASN A 166 17.86 1.05 15.39
N PHE A 167 18.15 2.24 14.85
CA PHE A 167 18.64 2.41 13.49
C PHE A 167 20.16 2.52 13.38
N GLU A 168 20.90 2.62 14.49
CA GLU A 168 22.37 2.73 14.46
C GLU A 168 23.00 1.58 13.66
N MET A 169 22.42 0.37 13.79
CA MET A 169 22.88 -0.83 13.12
C MET A 169 22.68 -0.84 11.60
N CYS A 170 21.83 0.04 11.06
CA CYS A 170 21.57 0.14 9.62
C CYS A 170 22.11 1.43 8.98
N GLN A 171 22.73 2.33 9.75
CA GLN A 171 23.27 3.62 9.27
C GLN A 171 24.15 3.46 8.03
N LYS A 172 25.03 2.46 8.00
CA LYS A 172 25.95 2.20 6.88
C LYS A 172 25.28 1.82 5.56
N TYR A 173 23.99 1.49 5.58
CA TYR A 173 23.23 1.05 4.41
C TYR A 173 22.37 2.17 3.81
N MET A 174 22.40 3.38 4.37
CA MET A 174 21.51 4.47 3.97
C MET A 174 22.23 5.81 3.88
N SER A 175 21.63 6.74 3.13
CA SER A 175 22.12 8.11 3.06
C SER A 175 21.92 8.78 4.41
N THR A 176 22.78 9.74 4.73
CA THR A 176 22.70 10.51 5.97
C THR A 176 21.34 11.18 6.14
N GLU A 177 20.82 11.79 5.08
CA GLU A 177 19.50 12.45 5.10
C GLU A 177 18.37 11.45 5.44
N PHE A 178 18.38 10.26 4.84
CA PHE A 178 17.36 9.25 5.09
C PHE A 178 17.48 8.67 6.51
N TYR A 179 18.71 8.44 6.97
CA TYR A 179 19.00 8.01 8.35
C TYR A 179 18.50 9.01 9.38
N ASP A 180 18.81 10.29 9.22
CA ASP A 180 18.43 11.34 10.16
C ASP A 180 16.90 11.47 10.26
N GLY A 181 16.21 11.32 9.12
CA GLY A 181 14.74 11.25 9.07
C GLY A 181 14.17 10.06 9.83
N LEU A 182 14.71 8.85 9.63
CA LEU A 182 14.30 7.64 10.35
C LEU A 182 14.60 7.73 11.86
N GLN A 183 15.76 8.26 12.23
CA GLN A 183 16.13 8.40 13.64
C GLN A 183 15.24 9.42 14.37
N SER A 184 14.89 10.52 13.71
CA SER A 184 13.95 11.52 14.25
C SER A 184 12.55 10.93 14.45
N GLN A 185 12.09 10.13 13.50
CA GLN A 185 10.84 9.37 13.61
C GLN A 185 10.85 8.38 14.79
N CYS A 186 11.92 7.62 14.99
CA CYS A 186 12.00 6.66 16.10
C CYS A 186 12.02 7.33 17.47
N LYS A 187 12.72 8.46 17.60
CA LYS A 187 12.66 9.26 18.83
C LYS A 187 11.22 9.66 19.15
N ARG A 188 10.46 10.09 18.14
CA ARG A 188 9.04 10.42 18.29
C ARG A 188 8.21 9.20 18.71
N TYR A 189 8.40 8.04 18.08
CA TYR A 189 7.69 6.82 18.46
C TYR A 189 7.97 6.41 19.90
N SER A 190 9.23 6.50 20.34
CA SER A 190 9.60 6.25 21.73
C SER A 190 8.89 7.21 22.70
N PHE A 191 8.81 8.51 22.39
CA PHE A 191 8.07 9.47 23.21
C PHE A 191 6.56 9.21 23.26
N GLU A 192 6.00 8.61 22.21
CA GLU A 192 4.57 8.33 22.08
C GLU A 192 4.17 6.91 22.54
N ASN A 193 5.10 6.12 23.11
CA ASN A 193 4.94 4.70 23.43
C ASN A 193 4.48 3.87 22.22
N ILE A 194 5.09 4.10 21.06
CA ILE A 194 4.74 3.42 19.81
C ILE A 194 5.80 2.35 19.52
N GLY A 195 5.36 1.11 19.38
CA GLY A 195 6.18 -0.05 19.00
C GLY A 195 5.79 -0.60 17.63
N ARG A 196 6.68 -1.33 16.97
CA ARG A 196 6.41 -2.00 15.69
C ARG A 196 6.72 -3.48 15.82
N ILE A 197 5.78 -4.31 15.38
CA ILE A 197 5.87 -5.76 15.40
C ILE A 197 5.98 -6.24 13.97
N ILE A 198 7.05 -6.97 13.67
CA ILE A 198 7.31 -7.59 12.38
C ILE A 198 7.59 -9.08 12.63
N GLU A 199 6.62 -9.94 12.31
CA GLU A 199 6.71 -11.38 12.51
C GLU A 199 6.47 -12.14 11.21
N GLU A 200 6.89 -13.40 11.16
CA GLU A 200 6.68 -14.29 9.99
C GLU A 200 7.16 -13.65 8.68
N LEU A 201 8.31 -12.96 8.76
CA LEU A 201 8.93 -12.27 7.63
C LEU A 201 9.46 -13.27 6.61
N GLU A 202 8.94 -13.18 5.38
CA GLU A 202 9.43 -13.91 4.22
C GLU A 202 9.75 -12.91 3.11
N PHE A 203 11.03 -12.77 2.76
CA PHE A 203 11.43 -11.99 1.60
C PHE A 203 11.14 -12.75 0.31
N ILE A 204 10.39 -12.13 -0.62
CA ILE A 204 9.94 -12.78 -1.86
C ILE A 204 10.83 -12.36 -3.04
N GLU A 205 10.89 -11.06 -3.34
CA GLU A 205 11.61 -10.54 -4.50
C GLU A 205 12.25 -9.17 -4.24
N ALA A 206 13.36 -8.90 -4.91
CA ALA A 206 13.85 -7.56 -5.19
C ALA A 206 14.27 -7.47 -6.66
N GLU A 207 13.55 -6.66 -7.43
CA GLU A 207 13.80 -6.45 -8.86
C GLU A 207 13.99 -4.96 -9.17
N PRO A 208 14.99 -4.58 -9.97
CA PRO A 208 15.18 -3.19 -10.36
C PRO A 208 14.07 -2.78 -11.34
N VAL A 209 13.47 -1.61 -11.12
CA VAL A 209 12.30 -1.10 -11.86
C VAL A 209 12.52 0.28 -12.48
N GLY A 210 13.61 0.96 -12.13
CA GLY A 210 14.01 2.22 -12.74
C GLY A 210 15.47 2.52 -12.43
N LEU A 211 16.07 3.36 -13.26
CA LEU A 211 17.49 3.69 -13.18
C LEU A 211 17.74 5.10 -13.71
N ILE A 212 18.59 5.87 -13.03
CA ILE A 212 19.24 7.05 -13.57
C ILE A 212 20.73 6.75 -13.58
N HIS A 213 21.36 6.73 -14.75
CA HIS A 213 22.78 6.47 -14.92
C HIS A 213 23.48 7.72 -15.42
N HIS A 214 24.57 8.11 -14.76
CA HIS A 214 25.43 9.23 -15.10
C HIS A 214 26.81 8.68 -15.45
N HIS A 215 27.28 8.95 -16.67
CA HIS A 215 28.51 8.34 -17.21
C HIS A 215 29.76 8.56 -16.35
N ASP A 216 29.87 9.70 -15.67
CA ASP A 216 31.07 10.09 -14.91
C ASP A 216 30.77 10.59 -13.48
N SER A 217 29.74 10.07 -12.82
CA SER A 217 29.46 10.47 -11.44
C SER A 217 28.98 9.36 -10.50
N TYR A 218 29.21 9.56 -9.21
CA TYR A 218 28.58 8.78 -8.14
C TYR A 218 27.19 9.35 -7.81
N LYS A 219 26.35 9.56 -8.83
CA LYS A 219 24.97 10.04 -8.65
C LYS A 219 23.93 9.09 -9.22
N ASP A 220 24.36 7.90 -9.62
CA ASP A 220 23.44 6.89 -10.13
C ASP A 220 22.36 6.57 -9.10
N ILE A 221 21.13 6.39 -9.59
CA ILE A 221 19.97 6.07 -8.78
C ILE A 221 19.34 4.81 -9.34
N VAL A 222 19.07 3.82 -8.50
CA VAL A 222 18.32 2.63 -8.88
C VAL A 222 17.12 2.49 -7.97
N TRP A 223 15.95 2.24 -8.55
CA TRP A 223 14.76 1.86 -7.82
C TRP A 223 14.57 0.35 -7.88
N PHE A 224 14.33 -0.27 -6.74
CA PHE A 224 13.91 -1.65 -6.62
C PHE A 224 12.46 -1.73 -6.19
N VAL A 225 11.68 -2.62 -6.80
CA VAL A 225 10.48 -3.13 -6.13
C VAL A 225 10.89 -4.31 -5.25
N ILE A 226 10.48 -4.24 -4.00
CA ILE A 226 10.68 -5.27 -2.99
C ILE A 226 9.31 -5.82 -2.62
N LYS A 227 9.18 -7.15 -2.59
CA LYS A 227 8.02 -7.82 -2.01
C LYS A 227 8.42 -8.74 -0.89
N TYR A 228 7.61 -8.77 0.14
CA TYR A 228 7.77 -9.64 1.29
C TYR A 228 6.42 -9.97 1.90
N ASN A 229 6.32 -11.13 2.54
CA ASN A 229 5.20 -11.45 3.44
C ASN A 229 5.61 -11.14 4.88
N ALA A 230 4.70 -10.57 5.67
CA ALA A 230 4.90 -10.43 7.12
C ALA A 230 3.57 -10.22 7.83
N LYS A 231 3.57 -10.39 9.15
CA LYS A 231 2.69 -9.63 10.05
C LYS A 231 3.45 -8.36 10.40
N ASP A 232 3.03 -7.23 9.85
CA ASP A 232 3.69 -5.94 10.08
C ASP A 232 2.67 -4.92 10.56
N TYR A 233 2.75 -4.56 11.83
CA TYR A 233 1.81 -3.66 12.47
C TYR A 233 2.47 -2.85 13.58
N VAL A 234 1.89 -1.68 13.83
CA VAL A 234 2.35 -0.74 14.85
C VAL A 234 1.32 -0.65 15.95
N VAL A 235 1.81 -0.64 17.18
CA VAL A 235 1.01 -0.73 18.40
C VAL A 235 1.30 0.43 19.35
N ASP A 236 0.32 0.82 20.14
CA ASP A 236 0.55 1.57 21.38
C ASP A 236 1.02 0.57 22.44
N GLU A 237 2.25 0.70 22.93
CA GLU A 237 2.83 -0.20 23.92
C GLU A 237 2.18 -0.07 25.30
N THR A 238 1.39 0.99 25.53
CA THR A 238 0.72 1.22 26.80
C THR A 238 -0.45 0.25 27.01
N ASP A 239 -1.21 -0.04 25.96
CA ASP A 239 -2.43 -0.87 26.03
C ASP A 239 -2.49 -1.98 24.96
N GLY A 240 -1.52 -2.05 24.06
CA GLY A 240 -1.43 -3.03 22.98
C GLY A 240 -2.39 -2.75 21.82
N GLU A 241 -3.01 -1.57 21.76
CA GLU A 241 -3.90 -1.20 20.64
C GLU A 241 -3.11 -1.17 19.33
N ILE A 242 -3.61 -1.89 18.31
CA ILE A 242 -3.05 -1.81 16.96
C ILE A 242 -3.45 -0.47 16.34
N LEU A 243 -2.46 0.39 16.14
CA LEU A 243 -2.63 1.71 15.55
C LEU A 243 -2.76 1.62 14.03
N PHE A 244 -1.94 0.77 13.38
CA PHE A 244 -1.97 0.54 11.93
C PHE A 244 -1.23 -0.75 11.53
N GLY A 245 -1.40 -1.17 10.28
CA GLY A 245 -0.78 -2.38 9.71
C GLY A 245 -1.67 -3.62 9.78
N ASN A 246 -1.08 -4.81 9.68
CA ASN A 246 -1.79 -6.09 9.69
C ASN A 246 -1.16 -7.09 10.66
N ASN A 247 -1.97 -7.58 11.61
CA ASN A 247 -1.57 -8.65 12.53
C ASN A 247 -1.74 -10.06 11.94
N LYS A 248 -2.10 -10.16 10.65
CA LYS A 248 -2.08 -11.39 9.86
C LYS A 248 -1.04 -11.26 8.76
N VAL A 249 -0.50 -12.40 8.35
CA VAL A 249 0.45 -12.45 7.23
C VAL A 249 -0.20 -11.87 5.98
N LYS A 250 0.47 -10.88 5.40
CA LYS A 250 0.12 -10.23 4.14
C LYS A 250 1.36 -10.02 3.29
N GLU A 251 1.13 -10.02 1.98
CA GLU A 251 2.12 -9.55 1.02
C GLU A 251 2.15 -8.02 1.06
N PHE A 252 3.35 -7.48 1.19
CA PHE A 252 3.67 -6.06 1.07
C PHE A 252 4.52 -5.83 -0.16
N GLU A 253 4.31 -4.70 -0.82
CA GLU A 253 5.11 -4.25 -1.96
C GLU A 253 5.58 -2.83 -1.71
N GLN A 254 6.89 -2.61 -1.79
CA GLN A 254 7.54 -1.32 -1.55
C GLN A 254 8.56 -1.02 -2.66
N TYR A 255 8.82 0.26 -2.89
CA TYR A 255 9.86 0.73 -3.79
C TYR A 255 10.98 1.38 -3.01
N TRP A 256 12.19 0.87 -3.20
CA TRP A 256 13.38 1.30 -2.46
C TRP A 256 14.34 1.99 -3.43
N LYS A 257 14.70 3.23 -3.12
CA LYS A 257 15.63 4.03 -3.92
C LYS A 257 17.03 3.91 -3.35
N PHE A 258 17.94 3.36 -4.14
CA PHE A 258 19.36 3.34 -3.83
C PHE A 258 20.07 4.40 -4.64
N GLN A 259 20.93 5.18 -3.99
CA GLN A 259 21.81 6.15 -4.62
C GLN A 259 23.26 5.65 -4.48
N LYS A 260 24.01 5.70 -5.57
CA LYS A 260 25.43 5.42 -5.57
C LYS A 260 26.12 6.53 -4.80
N ALA A 261 26.94 6.18 -3.81
CA ALA A 261 27.70 7.14 -3.02
C ALA A 261 29.17 7.18 -3.47
N GLU A 262 29.73 6.00 -3.73
CA GLU A 262 31.12 5.80 -4.13
C GLU A 262 31.21 4.59 -5.08
N GLU A 263 32.43 4.25 -5.49
CA GLU A 263 32.68 3.02 -6.23
C GLU A 263 32.31 1.80 -5.37
N ASN A 264 31.37 0.98 -5.86
CA ASN A 264 30.81 -0.20 -5.16
C ASN A 264 29.96 0.08 -3.91
N THR A 265 29.65 1.34 -3.60
CA THR A 265 28.81 1.69 -2.44
C THR A 265 27.47 2.26 -2.89
N TRP A 266 26.38 1.61 -2.47
CA TRP A 266 25.00 2.02 -2.71
C TRP A 266 24.27 2.21 -1.38
N LEU A 267 23.63 3.36 -1.23
CA LEU A 267 22.94 3.75 -0.01
C LEU A 267 21.44 3.91 -0.26
N LEU A 268 20.62 3.33 0.61
CA LEU A 268 19.18 3.55 0.63
C LEU A 268 18.87 5.02 0.94
N SER A 269 18.04 5.66 0.11
CA SER A 269 17.76 7.09 0.18
C SER A 269 16.28 7.43 0.21
N ASP A 270 15.40 6.48 -0.14
CA ASP A 270 13.95 6.66 -0.10
C ASP A 270 13.27 5.28 -0.06
N VAL A 271 12.11 5.19 0.60
CA VAL A 271 11.24 4.01 0.63
C VAL A 271 9.81 4.47 0.46
N VAL A 272 9.12 3.89 -0.51
CA VAL A 272 7.76 4.28 -0.91
C VAL A 272 6.88 3.03 -0.90
N ALA A 273 5.72 3.07 -0.26
CA ALA A 273 4.78 1.95 -0.31
C ALA A 273 4.03 1.93 -1.66
N LYS A 274 3.59 0.74 -2.08
CA LYS A 274 2.71 0.61 -3.26
C LYS A 274 1.47 1.49 -3.11
N GLY A 275 1.18 2.28 -4.14
CA GLY A 275 0.01 3.17 -4.20
C GLY A 275 0.30 4.62 -3.77
N GLU A 276 1.42 4.90 -3.12
CA GLU A 276 1.78 6.27 -2.71
C GLU A 276 2.23 7.15 -3.89
N ARG A 277 2.69 6.55 -4.98
CA ARG A 277 3.13 7.26 -6.19
C ARG A 277 2.54 6.65 -7.46
N ASP A 278 2.33 7.50 -8.46
CA ASP A 278 1.91 7.07 -9.80
C ASP A 278 3.08 6.40 -10.52
N ILE A 279 3.02 5.07 -10.60
CA ILE A 279 4.06 4.24 -11.22
C ILE A 279 4.30 4.56 -12.70
N LYS A 280 3.34 5.16 -13.41
CA LYS A 280 3.52 5.54 -14.82
C LYS A 280 4.47 6.73 -14.94
N LYS A 281 4.54 7.58 -13.90
CA LYS A 281 5.37 8.77 -13.84
C LYS A 281 6.71 8.53 -13.13
N CYS A 282 6.79 7.50 -12.28
CA CYS A 282 7.99 7.16 -11.53
C CYS A 282 8.81 6.03 -12.18
N PHE A 283 10.04 5.81 -11.71
CA PHE A 283 10.89 4.65 -12.07
C PHE A 283 11.20 4.58 -13.58
N ASN A 284 11.59 5.70 -14.17
CA ASN A 284 12.04 5.72 -15.56
C ASN A 284 13.50 5.30 -15.66
N ILE A 285 13.90 4.93 -16.87
CA ILE A 285 15.31 4.74 -17.22
C ILE A 285 15.77 6.04 -17.87
N ILE A 286 16.75 6.70 -17.27
CA ILE A 286 17.32 7.97 -17.73
C ILE A 286 18.83 7.77 -17.82
N GLU A 287 19.39 8.14 -18.97
CA GLU A 287 20.83 8.20 -19.18
C GLU A 287 21.21 9.68 -19.30
N GLU A 288 22.04 10.15 -18.37
CA GLU A 288 22.52 11.53 -18.32
C GLU A 288 24.00 11.57 -18.76
N PHE A 289 24.29 12.50 -19.68
CA PHE A 289 25.62 12.74 -20.24
C PHE A 289 26.24 13.98 -19.62
#